data_AF-A3IZH0-F1
#
_entry.id   AF-A3IZH0-F1
#
_cell.length_a   1.000
_cell.length_b   1.000
_cell.length_c   1.000
_cell.angle_alpha   90.00
_cell.angle_beta   90.00
_cell.angle_gamma   90.00
#
_symmetry.space_group_name_H-M   'P 1'
#
loop_
_entity.id
_entity.type
_entity.pdbx_description
1 polymer ?
#
loop_
_entity_poly.entity_id
_entity_poly.type
_entity_poly.pdbx_seq_one_letter_code
_entity_poly.pdbx_strand_id
1 'polypeptide(L)'
;MTIINKIKLNKKGVLVILIGFHCLTFITTLIWVNHPSFPRRVLGDVELYYDYSLNILNGALPYKDFPVEYPPLSLLTMLLPQLINFCKFFFGFVPNLRDYTKLFCLENTILSLIIAVTILKIELTYEKKTLYK
;
A
#
# COMPACT_ATOMS: atom_id res chain seq x y z
N MET A 1 -15.28 -34.03 -12.57
CA MET A 1 -14.21 -34.39 -11.61
C MET A 1 -12.99 -33.56 -11.99
N THR A 2 -12.82 -32.46 -11.26
CA THR A 2 -12.34 -31.17 -11.80
C THR A 2 -10.82 -31.06 -11.76
N ILE A 3 -10.25 -30.43 -12.78
CA ILE A 3 -8.82 -30.20 -13.12
C ILE A 3 -7.98 -29.54 -11.99
N ILE A 4 -8.56 -29.25 -10.83
CA ILE A 4 -7.97 -28.45 -9.74
C ILE A 4 -6.87 -29.19 -8.96
N ASN A 5 -6.77 -30.52 -9.06
CA ASN A 5 -5.80 -31.30 -8.28
C ASN A 5 -4.49 -31.58 -9.04
N LYS A 6 -3.60 -30.60 -9.22
CA LYS A 6 -2.18 -30.91 -9.52
C LYS A 6 -1.10 -29.84 -9.36
N ILE A 7 -1.32 -28.76 -8.59
CA ILE A 7 -0.21 -27.85 -8.26
C ILE A 7 0.13 -27.97 -6.77
N LYS A 8 1.03 -28.90 -6.44
CA LYS A 8 1.75 -28.88 -5.15
C LYS A 8 2.88 -27.87 -5.26
N LEU A 9 2.58 -26.59 -5.05
CA LEU A 9 3.62 -25.58 -4.90
C LEU A 9 4.33 -25.77 -3.57
N ASN A 10 5.66 -25.76 -3.61
CA ASN A 10 6.45 -25.66 -2.38
C ASN A 10 6.38 -24.22 -1.84
N LYS A 11 6.79 -24.04 -0.59
CA LYS A 11 6.72 -22.74 0.13
C LYS A 11 7.44 -21.61 -0.61
N LYS A 12 8.58 -21.91 -1.24
CA LYS A 12 9.32 -20.95 -2.06
C LYS A 12 8.53 -20.53 -3.30
N GLY A 13 7.84 -21.49 -3.94
CA GLY A 13 6.96 -21.24 -5.08
C GLY A 13 5.81 -20.31 -4.73
N VAL A 14 5.14 -20.53 -3.58
CA VAL A 14 4.07 -19.64 -3.11
C VAL A 14 4.59 -18.23 -2.85
N LEU A 15 5.74 -18.09 -2.19
CA LEU A 15 6.36 -16.79 -1.92
C LEU A 15 6.72 -16.05 -3.22
N VAL A 16 7.30 -16.74 -4.20
CA VAL A 16 7.64 -16.15 -5.50
C VAL A 16 6.40 -15.65 -6.22
N ILE A 17 5.30 -16.42 -6.19
CA ILE A 17 4.03 -16.00 -6.79
C ILE A 17 3.48 -14.75 -6.11
N LEU A 18 3.51 -14.70 -4.77
CA LEU A 18 3.04 -13.53 -4.03
C LEU A 18 3.86 -12.28 -4.35
N ILE A 19 5.20 -12.40 -4.33
CA ILE A 19 6.08 -11.27 -4.69
C ILE A 19 5.81 -10.85 -6.14
N GLY A 20 5.73 -11.80 -7.08
CA GLY A 20 5.45 -11.52 -8.48
C GLY A 20 4.13 -10.78 -8.69
N PHE A 21 3.07 -11.19 -7.99
CA PHE A 21 1.77 -10.52 -8.02
C PHE A 21 1.82 -9.09 -7.48
N HIS A 22 2.52 -8.86 -6.36
CA HIS A 22 2.72 -7.53 -5.78
C HIS A 22 3.57 -6.62 -6.67
N CYS A 23 4.64 -7.15 -7.28
CA CYS A 23 5.43 -6.41 -8.25
C CYS A 23 4.59 -6.03 -9.48
N LEU A 24 3.76 -6.95 -10.00
CA LEU A 24 2.89 -6.68 -11.14
C LEU A 24 1.86 -5.59 -10.83
N THR A 25 1.19 -5.67 -9.69
CA THR A 25 0.22 -4.65 -9.25
C THR A 25 0.89 -3.29 -9.04
N PHE A 26 2.09 -3.26 -8.46
CA PHE A 26 2.85 -2.03 -8.31
C PHE A 26 3.27 -1.43 -9.67
N ILE A 27 3.82 -2.24 -10.58
CA ILE A 27 4.24 -1.80 -11.92
C ILE A 27 3.05 -1.28 -12.73
N THR A 28 1.94 -2.00 -12.75
CA THR A 28 0.72 -1.57 -13.46
C THR A 28 0.19 -0.25 -12.91
N THR A 29 0.24 -0.06 -11.60
CA THR A 29 -0.12 1.22 -10.96
C THR A 29 0.85 2.34 -11.34
N LEU A 30 2.16 2.08 -11.38
CA LEU A 30 3.14 3.06 -11.85
C LEU A 30 2.90 3.46 -13.30
N ILE A 31 2.60 2.51 -14.18
CA ILE A 31 2.27 2.79 -15.59
C ILE A 31 1.04 3.68 -15.65
N TRP A 32 -0.02 3.32 -14.91
CA TRP A 32 -1.27 4.07 -14.89
C TRP A 32 -1.09 5.51 -14.36
N VAL A 33 -0.40 5.68 -13.23
CA VAL A 33 -0.15 6.98 -12.59
C VAL A 33 0.78 7.87 -13.41
N ASN A 34 1.64 7.32 -14.27
CA ASN A 34 2.50 8.11 -15.17
C ASN A 34 1.86 8.38 -16.53
N HIS A 35 0.70 7.80 -16.86
CA HIS A 35 0.04 8.04 -18.13
C HIS A 35 -0.37 9.52 -18.28
N PRO A 36 -0.23 10.15 -19.47
CA PRO A 36 -0.59 11.55 -19.68
C PRO A 36 -2.07 11.86 -19.40
N SER A 37 -2.96 10.92 -19.73
CA SER A 37 -4.40 11.03 -19.50
C SER A 37 -4.83 10.76 -18.06
N PHE A 38 -3.89 10.67 -17.10
CA PHE A 38 -4.19 10.40 -15.70
C PHE A 38 -5.02 11.54 -15.08
N PRO A 39 -6.34 11.35 -14.83
CA PRO A 39 -7.20 12.41 -14.36
C PRO A 39 -7.14 12.51 -12.84
N ARG A 40 -6.99 13.72 -12.28
CA ARG A 40 -6.99 13.93 -10.81
C ARG A 40 -8.22 13.34 -10.14
N ARG A 41 -9.41 13.54 -10.73
CA ARG A 41 -10.71 13.14 -10.17
C ARG A 41 -11.01 11.64 -10.13
N VAL A 42 -10.11 10.78 -10.62
CA VAL A 42 -10.31 9.30 -10.61
C VAL A 42 -9.65 8.65 -9.39
N LEU A 43 -8.94 9.43 -8.57
CA LEU A 43 -8.17 8.91 -7.44
C LEU A 43 -9.00 8.53 -6.21
N GLY A 44 -10.28 8.90 -6.18
CA GLY A 44 -11.18 8.59 -5.07
C GLY A 44 -10.58 9.00 -3.73
N ASP A 45 -10.50 8.04 -2.80
CA ASP A 45 -10.00 8.29 -1.45
C ASP A 45 -8.52 8.70 -1.40
N VAL A 46 -7.70 8.38 -2.41
CA VAL A 46 -6.27 8.74 -2.41
C VAL A 46 -6.08 10.26 -2.48
N GLU A 47 -6.95 10.97 -3.22
CA GLU A 47 -6.97 12.44 -3.26
C GLU A 47 -7.35 13.00 -1.89
N LEU A 48 -8.37 12.41 -1.24
CA LEU A 48 -8.79 12.79 0.11
C LEU A 48 -7.67 12.57 1.15
N TYR A 49 -6.95 11.46 1.07
CA TYR A 49 -5.81 11.17 1.96
C TYR A 49 -4.69 12.19 1.78
N TYR A 50 -4.42 12.58 0.53
CA TYR A 50 -3.45 13.63 0.23
C TYR A 50 -3.88 14.96 0.84
N ASP A 51 -5.15 15.35 0.70
CA ASP A 51 -5.67 16.60 1.27
C ASP A 51 -5.64 16.60 2.81
N TYR A 52 -6.02 15.49 3.46
CA TYR A 52 -5.85 15.32 4.89
C TYR A 52 -4.38 15.48 5.32
N SER A 53 -3.46 14.86 4.58
CA SER A 53 -2.03 14.95 4.88
C SER A 53 -1.48 16.38 4.74
N LEU A 54 -1.96 17.14 3.76
CA LEU A 54 -1.61 18.55 3.58
C LEU A 54 -2.13 19.42 4.72
N ASN A 55 -3.39 19.24 5.12
CA ASN A 55 -3.97 19.98 6.25
C ASN A 55 -3.16 19.76 7.53
N ILE A 56 -2.79 18.51 7.80
CA ILE A 56 -1.97 18.15 8.98
C ILE A 56 -0.59 18.79 8.90
N LEU A 57 0.09 18.73 7.75
CA LEU A 57 1.40 19.38 7.59
C LEU A 57 1.34 20.90 7.70
N ASN A 58 0.20 21.51 7.37
CA ASN A 58 -0.05 22.94 7.56
C ASN A 58 -0.45 23.30 9.01
N GLY A 59 -0.46 22.32 9.92
CA GLY A 59 -0.70 22.53 11.35
C GLY A 59 -2.16 22.36 11.79
N ALA A 60 -3.07 21.93 10.91
CA ALA A 60 -4.44 21.64 11.28
C ALA A 60 -4.55 20.31 12.05
N LEU A 61 -5.37 20.29 13.09
CA LEU A 61 -5.61 19.11 13.91
C LEU A 61 -6.74 18.25 13.31
N PRO A 62 -6.48 16.97 12.95
CA PRO A 62 -7.51 16.09 12.43
C PRO A 62 -8.61 15.84 13.47
N TYR A 63 -9.85 15.61 13.00
CA TYR A 63 -11.07 15.46 13.82
C TYR A 63 -11.54 16.72 14.57
N LYS A 64 -10.71 17.76 14.65
CA LYS A 64 -11.05 19.02 15.30
C LYS A 64 -11.22 20.15 14.29
N ASP A 65 -10.19 20.39 13.49
CA ASP A 65 -10.16 21.51 12.54
C ASP A 65 -10.73 21.11 11.18
N PHE A 66 -10.71 19.81 10.85
CA PHE A 66 -11.36 19.25 9.68
C PHE A 66 -11.87 17.82 9.96
N PRO A 67 -12.99 17.41 9.34
CA PRO A 67 -13.55 16.08 9.54
C PRO A 67 -12.66 15.02 8.90
N VAL A 68 -12.46 13.91 9.61
CA VAL A 68 -11.76 12.72 9.10
C VAL A 68 -12.67 11.52 9.37
N GLU A 69 -12.99 10.78 8.31
CA GLU A 69 -13.92 9.63 8.38
C GLU A 69 -13.25 8.34 8.87
N TYR A 70 -11.92 8.29 8.84
CA TYR A 70 -11.14 7.09 9.10
C TYR A 70 -10.66 7.03 10.56
N PRO A 71 -10.34 5.84 11.12
CA PRO A 71 -9.81 5.71 12.47
C PRO A 71 -8.42 6.36 12.66
N PRO A 72 -8.03 6.80 13.87
CA PRO A 72 -6.78 7.54 14.09
C PRO A 72 -5.51 6.88 13.56
N LEU A 73 -5.42 5.55 13.60
CA LEU A 73 -4.24 4.82 13.14
C LEU A 73 -4.04 4.92 11.61
N SER A 74 -5.10 5.15 10.82
CA SER A 74 -4.98 5.32 9.37
C SER A 74 -4.25 6.61 9.00
N LEU A 75 -4.22 7.61 9.91
CA LEU A 75 -3.45 8.83 9.68
C LEU A 75 -1.97 8.53 9.45
N LEU A 76 -1.43 7.49 10.08
CA LEU A 76 -0.03 7.08 9.86
C LEU A 76 0.20 6.74 8.39
N THR A 77 -0.67 5.94 7.79
CA THR A 77 -0.55 5.49 6.39
C THR A 77 -0.89 6.61 5.39
N MET A 78 -1.65 7.62 5.81
CA MET A 78 -1.92 8.81 5.00
C MET A 78 -0.77 9.82 5.08
N LEU A 79 -0.11 9.94 6.23
CA LEU A 79 0.95 10.93 6.45
C LEU A 79 2.31 10.46 5.93
N LEU A 80 2.62 9.17 6.04
CA LEU A 80 3.94 8.65 5.69
C LEU A 80 4.36 8.96 4.24
N PRO A 81 3.50 8.78 3.21
CA PRO A 81 3.85 9.15 1.84
C PRO A 81 4.08 10.65 1.71
N GLN A 82 3.31 11.47 2.42
CA GLN A 82 3.41 12.92 2.36
C GLN A 82 4.68 13.45 3.05
N LEU A 83 5.12 12.84 4.14
CA LEU A 83 6.40 13.17 4.77
C LEU A 83 7.57 12.94 3.80
N ILE A 84 7.57 11.80 3.08
CA ILE A 84 8.59 11.52 2.06
C ILE A 84 8.46 12.51 0.89
N ASN A 85 7.24 12.81 0.45
CA ASN A 85 6.98 13.80 -0.60
C ASN A 85 7.50 15.19 -0.21
N PHE A 86 7.31 15.59 1.06
CA PHE A 86 7.80 16.84 1.61
C PHE A 86 9.32 16.85 1.73
N CYS A 87 9.97 15.74 2.11
CA CYS A 87 11.43 15.66 2.13
C CYS A 87 12.08 15.92 0.77
N LYS A 88 11.38 15.63 -0.34
CA LYS A 88 11.87 15.96 -1.70
C LYS A 88 11.97 17.48 -1.94
N PHE A 89 11.27 18.30 -1.15
CA PHE A 89 11.39 19.76 -1.19
C PHE A 89 12.82 20.23 -0.93
N PHE A 90 13.54 19.57 -0.01
CA PHE A 90 14.96 19.88 0.25
C PHE A 90 15.88 19.61 -0.95
N PHE A 91 15.39 18.88 -1.96
CA PHE A 91 16.09 18.61 -3.21
C PHE A 91 15.51 19.40 -4.40
N GLY A 92 14.67 20.42 -4.15
CA GLY A 92 14.12 21.30 -5.16
C GLY A 92 12.84 20.80 -5.85
N PHE A 93 12.20 19.75 -5.34
CA PHE A 93 10.94 19.23 -5.90
C PHE A 93 9.72 19.79 -5.16
N VAL A 94 8.65 20.10 -5.91
CA VAL A 94 7.38 20.54 -5.33
C VAL A 94 6.52 19.32 -4.99
N PRO A 95 6.09 19.13 -3.72
CA PRO A 95 5.20 18.05 -3.34
C PRO A 95 3.92 18.09 -4.17
N ASN A 96 3.56 16.96 -4.78
CA ASN A 96 2.39 16.87 -5.65
C ASN A 96 1.65 15.54 -5.44
N LEU A 97 0.37 15.53 -5.82
CA LEU A 97 -0.52 14.38 -5.68
C LEU A 97 -0.01 13.14 -6.44
N ARG A 98 0.66 13.31 -7.59
CA ARG A 98 1.16 12.19 -8.39
C ARG A 98 2.28 11.46 -7.66
N ASP A 99 3.22 12.18 -7.06
CA ASP A 99 4.28 11.59 -6.27
C ASP A 99 3.77 10.99 -4.95
N TYR A 100 2.82 11.65 -4.30
CA TYR A 100 2.12 11.09 -3.15
C TYR A 100 1.47 9.75 -3.50
N THR A 101 0.73 9.68 -4.61
CA THR A 101 0.06 8.46 -5.06
C THR A 101 1.05 7.32 -5.28
N LYS A 102 2.19 7.57 -5.93
CA LYS A 102 3.24 6.56 -6.14
C LYS A 102 3.79 6.02 -4.81
N LEU A 103 4.04 6.92 -3.86
CA LEU A 103 4.55 6.57 -2.54
C LEU A 103 3.50 5.79 -1.71
N PHE A 104 2.24 6.21 -1.75
CA PHE A 104 1.13 5.50 -1.11
C PHE A 104 0.94 4.10 -1.69
N CYS A 105 1.04 3.93 -3.01
CA CYS A 105 0.98 2.62 -3.64
C CYS A 105 2.17 1.74 -3.27
N LEU A 106 3.38 2.30 -3.17
CA LEU A 106 4.56 1.58 -2.71
C LEU A 106 4.38 1.10 -1.27
N GLU A 107 3.93 1.98 -0.39
CA GLU A 107 3.63 1.65 1.00
C GLU A 107 2.62 0.50 1.11
N ASN A 108 1.47 0.60 0.41
CA ASN A 108 0.45 -0.43 0.44
C ASN A 108 0.95 -1.77 -0.12
N THR A 109 1.80 -1.74 -1.16
CA THR A 109 2.42 -2.96 -1.72
C THR A 109 3.31 -3.65 -0.69
N ILE A 110 4.07 -2.87 0.09
CA ILE A 110 4.94 -3.41 1.15
C ILE A 110 4.09 -3.98 2.29
N LEU A 111 3.08 -3.24 2.75
CA LEU A 111 2.19 -3.67 3.83
C LEU A 111 1.43 -4.96 3.47
N SER A 112 0.86 -5.02 2.27
CA SER A 112 0.13 -6.21 1.82
C SER A 112 1.06 -7.43 1.64
N LEU A 113 2.30 -7.22 1.20
CA LEU A 113 3.30 -8.28 1.14
C LEU A 113 3.68 -8.80 2.54
N ILE A 114 3.87 -7.90 3.51
CA ILE A 114 4.13 -8.28 4.91
C ILE A 114 2.97 -9.10 5.47
N ILE A 115 1.72 -8.68 5.24
CA ILE A 115 0.52 -9.42 5.66
C ILE A 115 0.52 -10.82 5.03
N ALA A 116 0.72 -10.92 3.71
CA ALA A 116 0.70 -12.19 2.99
C ALA A 116 1.78 -13.16 3.52
N VAL A 117 3.01 -12.67 3.74
CA VAL A 117 4.11 -13.47 4.33
C VAL A 117 3.79 -13.88 5.76
N THR A 118 3.14 -13.02 6.54
CA THR A 118 2.78 -13.30 7.94
C THR A 118 1.72 -14.40 8.02
N ILE A 119 0.69 -14.33 7.19
CA ILE A 119 -0.34 -15.37 7.07
C ILE A 119 0.31 -16.72 6.70
N LEU A 120 1.20 -16.74 5.71
CA LEU A 120 1.93 -17.96 5.35
C LEU A 120 2.75 -18.52 6.53
N LYS A 121 3.42 -17.68 7.31
CA LYS A 121 4.18 -18.13 8.48
C LYS A 121 3.28 -18.73 9.56
N ILE A 122 2.10 -18.15 9.79
CA ILE A 122 1.12 -18.63 10.77
C ILE A 122 0.62 -20.02 10.37
N GLU A 123 0.20 -20.21 9.11
CA GLU A 123 -0.31 -21.49 8.61
C GLU A 123 0.72 -22.62 8.79
N LEU A 124 1.97 -22.35 8.43
CA LEU A 124 3.06 -23.33 8.57
C LEU A 124 3.37 -23.70 10.02
N THR A 125 3.17 -22.75 10.94
CA THR A 125 3.35 -23.00 12.38
C THR A 125 2.22 -23.90 12.90
N TYR A 126 1.00 -23.70 12.39
CA TYR A 126 -0.16 -24.50 12.75
C TYR A 126 -0.05 -25.95 12.22
N GLU A 127 0.29 -26.14 10.94
CA GLU A 127 0.52 -27.46 10.34
C GLU A 127 1.56 -28.28 11.12
N LYS A 128 2.67 -27.63 11.51
CA LYS A 128 3.73 -28.28 12.29
C LYS A 128 3.19 -28.74 13.66
N LYS A 129 2.39 -27.92 14.35
CA LYS A 129 1.85 -28.26 15.66
C LYS A 129 0.84 -29.42 15.60
N THR A 130 0.09 -29.55 14.51
CA THR A 130 -0.85 -30.67 14.31
C THR A 130 -0.15 -31.99 13.97
N LEU A 131 1.02 -31.95 13.33
CA LEU A 131 1.81 -33.15 12.99
C LEU A 131 2.48 -33.83 14.20
N TYR A 132 2.64 -33.12 15.32
CA TYR A 132 3.27 -33.62 16.55
C TYR A 132 2.26 -33.88 17.69
N LYS A 133 0.96 -33.91 17.38
CA LYS A 133 -0.10 -34.35 18.29
C LYS A 133 -0.64 -35.70 17.82
#